data_AF-A0AAD9U099-F1
#
_entry.id   AF-A0AAD9U099-F1
#
_cell.length_a   1.000
_cell.length_b   1.000
_cell.length_c   1.000
_cell.angle_alpha   90.00
_cell.angle_beta   90.00
_cell.angle_gamma   90.00
#
_symmetry.space_group_name_H-M   'P 1'
#
loop_
_entity.id
_entity.type
_entity.pdbx_description
1 polymer ?
#
loop_
_entity_poly.entity_id
_entity_poly.type
_entity_poly.pdbx_seq_one_letter_code
_entity_poly.pdbx_strand_id
1 'polypeptide(L)' 'MGAKSSSTTNINEVFIKIQNRRCSCSDKSDVKISESQNNPHKLYLVCEKGKCKFYNFREPDNE' A
#
# COMPACT_ATOMS: atom_id res chain seq x y z
N MET A 1 22.91 -24.67 -18.75
CA MET A 1 22.77 -24.87 -17.28
C MET A 1 22.48 -23.51 -16.67
N GLY A 2 21.27 -23.33 -16.13
CA GLY A 2 20.72 -22.01 -15.76
C GLY A 2 21.46 -21.36 -14.60
N ALA A 3 21.71 -20.06 -14.73
CA ALA A 3 22.26 -19.24 -13.67
C ALA A 3 21.29 -19.20 -12.48
N LYS A 4 21.73 -19.66 -11.32
CA LYS A 4 21.04 -19.44 -10.04
C LYS A 4 21.08 -17.94 -9.77
N SER A 5 19.96 -17.26 -10.02
CA SER A 5 19.75 -15.89 -9.54
C SER A 5 19.56 -15.96 -8.03
N SER A 6 20.64 -15.76 -7.28
CA SER A 6 20.58 -15.58 -5.83
C SER A 6 20.27 -14.12 -5.58
N SER A 7 18.98 -13.77 -5.47
CA SER A 7 18.60 -12.43 -5.01
C SER A 7 18.83 -12.37 -3.51
N THR A 8 19.99 -11.89 -3.09
CA THR A 8 20.18 -11.32 -1.76
C THR A 8 19.36 -10.04 -1.70
N THR A 9 18.06 -10.17 -1.43
CA THR A 9 17.20 -9.03 -1.13
C THR A 9 17.65 -8.50 0.22
N ASN A 10 18.45 -7.44 0.21
CA ASN A 10 18.69 -6.63 1.41
C ASN A 10 17.32 -6.03 1.79
N ILE A 11 16.63 -6.66 2.74
CA ILE A 11 15.36 -6.16 3.25
C ILE A 11 15.72 -5.00 4.19
N ASN A 12 15.86 -3.81 3.64
CA ASN A 12 15.84 -2.59 4.45
C ASN A 12 14.40 -2.40 4.93
N GLU A 13 14.05 -3.01 6.07
CA GLU A 13 12.73 -2.87 6.68
C GLU A 13 12.56 -1.43 7.16
N VAL A 14 11.94 -0.60 6.33
CA VAL A 14 11.54 0.77 6.69
C VAL A 14 10.12 0.70 7.27
N PHE A 15 9.96 1.09 8.53
CA PHE A 15 8.65 1.22 9.15
C PHE A 15 7.96 2.48 8.63
N ILE A 16 6.79 2.31 8.01
CA ILE A 16 5.98 3.40 7.49
C ILE A 16 4.81 3.62 8.46
N LYS A 17 4.70 4.83 9.02
CA LYS A 17 3.54 5.24 9.82
C LYS A 17 2.46 5.82 8.90
N ILE A 18 1.22 5.36 9.09
CA ILE A 18 0.05 5.82 8.34
C ILE A 18 -1.13 5.96 9.30
N GLN A 19 -1.73 7.13 9.34
CA GLN A 19 -2.95 7.35 10.10
C GLN A 19 -4.15 6.64 9.43
N ASN A 20 -4.80 5.76 10.18
CA ASN A 20 -6.04 5.11 9.76
C ASN A 20 -7.12 6.13 9.37
N ARG A 21 -7.77 5.91 8.22
CA ARG A 21 -8.94 6.69 7.77
C ARG A 21 -10.18 5.81 7.66
N ARG A 22 -11.32 6.47 7.54
CA ARG A 22 -12.60 5.83 7.24
C ARG A 22 -12.92 5.96 5.75
N CYS A 23 -13.59 4.96 5.20
CA CYS A 23 -14.17 5.04 3.86
C CYS A 23 -15.33 6.05 3.82
N SER A 24 -15.84 6.35 2.62
CA SER A 24 -17.08 7.11 2.43
C SER A 24 -18.30 6.46 3.10
N CYS A 25 -18.23 5.17 3.40
CA CYS A 25 -19.23 4.41 4.14
C CYS A 25 -19.08 4.45 5.67
N SER A 26 -18.17 5.27 6.21
CA SER A 26 -17.84 5.37 7.64
C SER A 26 -17.25 4.11 8.31
N ASP A 27 -17.12 2.99 7.58
CA ASP A 27 -16.30 1.85 7.98
C ASP A 27 -14.79 2.17 7.84
N LYS A 28 -13.93 1.29 8.37
CA LYS A 28 -12.47 1.40 8.23
C LYS A 28 -12.03 1.30 6.74
N SER A 29 -10.96 2.00 6.41
CA SER A 29 -10.22 1.78 5.16
C SER A 29 -9.04 0.85 5.37
N ASP A 30 -8.76 0.03 4.36
CA ASP A 30 -7.57 -0.81 4.28
C ASP A 30 -6.45 -0.09 3.51
N VAL A 31 -5.19 -0.39 3.84
CA VAL A 31 -3.99 0.18 3.19
C VAL A 31 -3.40 -0.86 2.24
N LYS A 32 -3.16 -0.46 0.99
CA LYS A 32 -2.60 -1.33 -0.04
C LYS A 32 -1.44 -0.66 -0.76
N ILE A 33 -0.53 -1.48 -1.30
CA ILE A 33 0.58 -1.05 -2.15
C ILE A 33 0.16 -1.27 -3.61
N SER A 34 0.32 -0.25 -4.45
CA SER A 34 -0.03 -0.30 -5.86
C SER A 34 0.97 -1.12 -6.66
N GLU A 35 0.45 -2.07 -7.43
CA GLU A 35 1.20 -2.87 -8.41
C GLU A 35 1.06 -2.31 -9.84
N SER A 36 0.41 -1.14 -10.00
CA SER A 36 0.22 -0.55 -11.33
C SER A 36 1.53 -0.06 -11.93
N GLN A 37 1.70 -0.21 -13.24
CA GLN A 37 2.89 0.27 -13.96
C GLN A 37 3.08 1.78 -13.86
N ASN A 38 1.97 2.54 -13.80
CA ASN A 38 2.01 4.01 -13.77
C ASN A 38 2.28 4.57 -12.37
N ASN A 39 1.97 3.81 -11.32
CA ASN A 39 2.14 4.22 -9.93
C ASN A 39 2.64 3.04 -9.07
N PRO A 40 3.79 2.43 -9.41
CA PRO A 40 4.27 1.26 -8.68
C PRO A 40 4.68 1.68 -7.26
N HIS A 41 4.46 0.79 -6.30
CA HIS A 41 4.85 0.95 -4.90
C HIS A 41 4.17 2.11 -4.13
N LYS A 42 3.25 2.86 -4.75
CA LYS A 42 2.47 3.89 -4.05
C LYS A 42 1.44 3.27 -3.12
N LEU A 43 1.30 3.86 -1.94
CA LEU A 43 0.26 3.46 -1.00
C LEU A 43 -1.10 4.06 -1.40
N TYR A 44 -2.15 3.28 -1.24
CA TYR A 44 -3.51 3.74 -1.46
C TYR A 44 -4.48 3.11 -0.45
N LEU A 45 -5.56 3.81 -0.19
CA LEU A 45 -6.61 3.40 0.74
C LEU A 45 -7.84 2.94 -0.01
N VAL A 46 -8.47 1.86 0.45
CA VAL A 46 -9.74 1.35 -0.09
C VAL A 46 -10.72 1.03 1.02
N CYS A 47 -12.01 0.91 0.69
CA CYS A 47 -12.99 0.38 1.64
C CYS A 47 -12.65 -1.08 1.97
N GLU A 48 -12.36 -1.38 3.24
CA GLU A 48 -12.03 -2.73 3.71
C GLU A 48 -13.14 -3.74 3.37
N LYS A 49 -14.40 -3.33 3.56
CA LYS A 49 -15.58 -4.18 3.33
C LYS A 49 -16.11 -4.14 1.89
N GLY A 50 -15.49 -3.38 0.98
CA GLY A 50 -15.96 -3.22 -0.40
C GLY A 50 -17.35 -2.59 -0.57
N LYS A 51 -17.94 -2.01 0.49
CA LYS A 51 -19.30 -1.44 0.47
C LYS A 51 -19.43 -0.16 -0.35
N CYS A 52 -18.35 0.59 -0.52
CA CYS A 52 -18.32 1.80 -1.33
C CYS A 52 -17.06 1.85 -2.18
N LYS A 53 -17.10 2.69 -3.22
CA LYS A 53 -15.97 2.90 -4.16
C LYS A 53 -14.90 3.86 -3.61
N PHE A 54 -14.67 3.84 -2.31
CA PHE A 54 -13.64 4.67 -1.69
C PHE A 54 -12.26 4.27 -2.20
N TYR A 55 -11.54 5.24 -2.74
CA TYR A 55 -10.19 5.10 -3.24
C TYR A 55 -9.46 6.42 -3.03
N ASN A 56 -8.27 6.38 -2.42
CA ASN A 56 -7.43 7.56 -2.28
C ASN A 56 -5.95 7.18 -2.19
N PHE A 57 -5.10 7.84 -2.96
CA PHE A 57 -3.64 7.69 -2.78
C PHE A 57 -3.20 8.33 -1.47
N ARG A 58 -2.12 7.79 -0.90
CA ARG A 58 -1.57 8.31 0.34
C ARG A 58 -0.06 8.29 0.33
N GLU A 59 0.52 9.36 0.84
CA GLU A 59 1.92 9.42 1.21
C GLU A 59 2.09 8.94 2.67
N PRO A 60 3.25 8.36 3.02
CA PRO A 60 3.65 8.17 4.41
C PRO A 60 3.47 9.45 5.23
N ASP A 61 3.08 9.33 6.49
CA ASP A 61 3.10 10.50 7.36
C ASP A 61 4.57 10.85 7.65
N ASN A 62 4.97 12.10 7.39
CA ASN A 62 6.28 12.61 7.79
C ASN A 62 6.24 12.86 9.30
N GLU A 63 7.02 12.11 10.06
CA GLU A 63 7.19 12.34 11.50
C GLU A 63 8.03 13.59 11.77
#